data_AF-A0A1C6JFP2-F1
#
_entry.id   AF-A0A1C6JFP2-F1
#
_cell.length_a   1.000
_cell.length_b   1.000
_cell.length_c   1.000
_cell.angle_alpha   90.00
_cell.angle_beta   90.00
_cell.angle_gamma   90.00
#
_symmetry.space_group_name_H-M   'P 1'
#
loop_
_entity.id
_entity.type
_entity.pdbx_description
1 polymer ?
#
loop_
_entity_poly.entity_id
_entity_poly.type
_entity_poly.pdbx_seq_one_letter_code
_entity_poly.pdbx_strand_id
1 'polypeptide(L)'
;MFERKKALKEIEEKLNTVQMYLENNYKDLTLQSYKDAKEVVERYEKSSLLKQKDKDMIQKKMAEFDAKLVHYGHTNVSEFLKERY
;
A
#
# COMPACT_ATOMS: atom_id res chain seq x y z
N MET A 1 14.37 -18.17 3.05
CA MET A 1 13.11 -18.06 3.84
C MET A 1 13.06 -16.81 4.73
N PHE A 2 14.18 -16.40 5.33
CA PHE A 2 14.24 -15.28 6.28
C PHE A 2 13.91 -13.92 5.64
N GLU A 3 14.42 -13.66 4.43
CA GLU A 3 14.26 -12.38 3.76
C GLU A 3 12.82 -12.11 3.31
N ARG A 4 12.11 -13.13 2.80
CA ARG A 4 10.67 -13.02 2.49
C ARG A 4 9.86 -12.67 3.73
N LYS A 5 10.14 -13.34 4.85
CA LYS A 5 9.41 -13.08 6.10
C LYS A 5 9.67 -11.68 6.64
N LYS A 6 10.91 -11.19 6.49
CA LYS A 6 11.30 -9.81 6.81
C LYS A 6 10.59 -8.80 5.91
N ALA A 7 10.58 -9.03 4.59
CA ALA A 7 9.91 -8.19 3.61
C ALA A 7 8.41 -8.06 3.89
N LEU A 8 7.74 -9.19 4.15
CA LEU A 8 6.32 -9.20 4.50
C LEU A 8 6.03 -8.42 5.77
N LYS A 9 6.86 -8.60 6.80
CA LYS A 9 6.71 -7.88 8.06
C LYS A 9 6.88 -6.37 7.87
N GLU A 10 7.87 -5.96 7.08
CA GLU A 10 8.11 -4.55 6.78
C GLU A 10 6.93 -3.91 6.02
N ILE A 11 6.41 -4.60 5.00
CA ILE A 11 5.21 -4.16 4.26
C ILE A 11 4.01 -4.06 5.22
N GLU A 12 3.81 -5.07 6.07
CA GLU A 12 2.69 -5.11 7.01
C GLU A 12 2.77 -3.97 8.03
N GLU A 13 3.95 -3.65 8.56
CA GLU A 13 4.19 -2.52 9.46
C GLU A 13 3.88 -1.18 8.78
N LYS A 14 4.31 -1.01 7.53
CA LYS A 14 4.01 0.19 6.73
C LYS A 14 2.51 0.33 6.48
N LEU A 15 1.83 -0.74 6.05
CA LEU A 15 0.38 -0.74 5.84
C LEU A 15 -0.40 -0.49 7.13
N ASN A 16 0.05 -1.02 8.26
CA ASN A 16 -0.58 -0.77 9.56
C ASN A 16 -0.42 0.70 9.98
N THR A 17 0.73 1.30 9.69
CA THR A 17 0.97 2.73 9.90
C THR A 17 0.04 3.61 9.04
N VAL A 18 -0.15 3.25 7.76
CA VAL A 18 -1.14 3.90 6.89
C VAL A 18 -2.53 3.83 7.51
N GLN A 19 -2.93 2.66 7.98
CA GLN A 19 -4.23 2.47 8.62
C GLN A 19 -4.38 3.35 9.86
N MET A 20 -3.38 3.36 10.73
CA MET A 20 -3.39 4.18 11.94
C MET A 20 -3.52 5.67 11.60
N TYR A 21 -2.76 6.18 10.62
CA TYR A 21 -2.88 7.58 10.20
C TYR A 21 -4.23 7.91 9.57
N LEU A 22 -4.79 6.97 8.80
CA LEU A 22 -6.11 7.09 8.20
C LEU A 22 -7.21 7.15 9.27
N GLU A 23 -7.16 6.25 10.26
CA GLU A 23 -8.09 6.22 11.40
C GLU A 23 -8.00 7.49 12.26
N ASN A 24 -6.81 8.10 12.34
CA ASN A 24 -6.59 9.38 13.02
C ASN A 24 -6.83 10.61 12.14
N ASN A 25 -7.31 10.44 10.90
CA ASN A 25 -7.57 11.51 9.94
C ASN A 25 -6.34 12.38 9.57
N TYR A 26 -5.12 11.84 9.71
CA TYR A 26 -3.90 12.54 9.29
C TYR A 26 -3.70 12.46 7.77
N LYS A 27 -4.32 13.36 6.99
CA LYS A 27 -4.25 13.41 5.51
C LYS A 27 -2.83 13.26 4.96
N ASP A 28 -1.95 14.19 5.29
CA ASP A 28 -0.60 14.26 4.75
C ASP A 28 0.25 13.05 5.16
N LEU A 29 0.16 12.63 6.42
CA LEU A 29 0.89 11.46 6.93
C LEU A 29 0.39 10.16 6.30
N THR A 30 -0.92 10.02 6.10
CA THR A 30 -1.51 8.84 5.45
C THR A 30 -1.04 8.72 4.01
N LEU A 31 -1.06 9.83 3.25
CA LEU A 31 -0.58 9.85 1.87
C LEU A 31 0.92 9.55 1.77
N GLN A 32 1.71 10.11 2.68
CA GLN A 32 3.15 9.86 2.74
C GLN A 32 3.46 8.39 3.06
N SER A 33 2.85 7.84 4.11
CA SER A 33 3.03 6.43 4.47
C SER A 33 2.49 5.48 3.40
N TYR A 34 1.43 5.84 2.68
CA TYR A 34 0.89 5.00 1.62
C TYR A 34 1.84 4.94 0.42
N LYS A 35 2.44 6.08 0.04
CA LYS A 35 3.50 6.12 -0.98
C LYS A 35 4.71 5.27 -0.57
N ASP A 36 5.15 5.38 0.68
CA ASP A 36 6.26 4.61 1.21
C ASP A 36 5.95 3.10 1.20
N ALA A 37 4.76 2.70 1.67
CA ALA A 37 4.31 1.31 1.62
C ALA A 37 4.31 0.76 0.18
N LYS A 38 3.82 1.55 -0.78
CA LYS A 38 3.80 1.18 -2.20
C LYS A 38 5.20 1.00 -2.77
N GLU A 39 6.12 1.92 -2.48
CA GLU A 39 7.51 1.81 -2.93
C GLU A 39 8.20 0.55 -2.40
N VAL A 40 7.99 0.24 -1.11
CA VAL A 40 8.50 -0.97 -0.48
C VAL A 40 7.92 -2.23 -1.15
N VAL A 41 6.62 -2.25 -1.43
CA VAL A 41 5.97 -3.36 -2.15
C VAL A 41 6.56 -3.53 -3.55
N GLU A 42 6.67 -2.45 -4.33
CA GLU A 42 7.24 -2.50 -5.68
C GLU A 42 8.69 -2.98 -5.68
N ARG A 43 9.49 -2.57 -4.69
CA ARG A 43 10.88 -3.04 -4.52
C ARG A 43 10.92 -4.56 -4.30
N TYR A 44 10.06 -5.07 -3.42
CA TYR A 44 10.01 -6.51 -3.13
C TYR A 44 9.37 -7.32 -4.27
N GLU A 45 8.46 -6.72 -5.04
CA GLU A 45 7.92 -7.31 -6.26
C GLU A 45 8.99 -7.45 -7.34
N LYS A 46 9.83 -6.42 -7.55
CA LYS A 46 10.96 -6.46 -8.50
C LYS A 46 12.03 -7.45 -8.09
N SER A 47 12.31 -7.57 -6.79
CA SER A 47 13.22 -8.59 -6.27
C SER A 47 12.65 -10.01 -6.34
N SER A 48 11.41 -10.18 -6.83
CA SER A 48 10.68 -11.46 -6.91
C SER A 48 10.66 -12.24 -5.57
N LEU A 49 10.78 -11.51 -4.45
CA LEU A 49 10.82 -12.06 -3.10
C LEU A 49 9.42 -12.46 -2.60
N LEU A 50 8.39 -11.80 -3.13
CA LEU A 50 6.98 -12.00 -2.79
C LEU A 50 6.36 -13.08 -3.68
N LYS A 51 5.66 -14.03 -3.05
CA LYS A 51 4.89 -15.04 -3.79
C LYS A 51 3.57 -14.43 -4.27
N GLN A 52 2.95 -15.04 -5.27
CA GLN A 52 1.64 -14.64 -5.80
C GLN A 52 0.60 -14.41 -4.69
N LYS A 53 0.54 -15.32 -3.70
CA LYS A 53 -0.38 -15.20 -2.56
C LYS A 53 -0.13 -13.96 -1.69
N ASP A 54 1.13 -13.59 -1.50
CA ASP A 54 1.48 -12.40 -0.72
C ASP A 54 1.10 -11.14 -1.49
N LYS A 55 1.41 -11.12 -2.80
CA LYS A 55 1.04 -10.03 -3.70
C LYS A 55 -0.46 -9.81 -3.71
N ASP A 56 -1.26 -10.86 -3.80
CA ASP A 56 -2.73 -10.78 -3.75
C ASP A 56 -3.24 -10.16 -2.44
N MET A 57 -2.70 -10.60 -1.30
CA MET A 57 -3.06 -10.04 0.01
C MET A 57 -2.68 -8.55 0.14
N ILE A 58 -1.46 -8.20 -0.28
CA ILE A 58 -0.95 -6.82 -0.24
C ILE A 58 -1.77 -5.92 -1.18
N GLN A 59 -2.06 -6.37 -2.40
CA GLN A 59 -2.87 -5.62 -3.36
C GLN A 59 -4.29 -5.39 -2.86
N LYS A 60 -4.94 -6.40 -2.25
CA LYS A 60 -6.27 -6.21 -1.62
C LYS A 60 -6.24 -5.12 -0.56
N LYS A 61 -5.22 -5.13 0.31
CA LYS A 61 -5.07 -4.17 1.39
C LYS A 61 -4.78 -2.76 0.86
N MET A 62 -3.95 -2.67 -0.18
CA MET A 62 -3.69 -1.41 -0.90
C MET A 62 -4.96 -0.88 -1.57
N ALA A 63 -5.77 -1.73 -2.20
CA ALA A 63 -7.04 -1.33 -2.82
C ALA A 63 -8.04 -0.80 -1.78
N GLU A 64 -8.10 -1.38 -0.58
CA GLU A 64 -8.89 -0.82 0.53
C GLU A 64 -8.40 0.58 0.93
N PHE A 65 -7.09 0.78 1.03
CA PHE A 65 -6.53 2.11 1.32
C PHE A 65 -6.82 3.09 0.19
N ASP A 66 -6.69 2.68 -1.06
CA ASP A 66 -6.98 3.49 -2.24
C ASP A 66 -8.43 3.97 -2.21
N ALA A 67 -9.39 3.06 -2.02
CA ALA A 67 -10.81 3.38 -1.90
C ALA A 67 -11.10 4.35 -0.75
N LYS A 68 -10.43 4.21 0.39
CA LYS A 68 -10.57 5.14 1.51
C LYS A 68 -9.94 6.49 1.17
N LEU A 69 -8.75 6.51 0.57
CA LEU A 69 -7.99 7.70 0.17
C LEU A 69 -8.63 8.49 -0.99
N VAL A 70 -9.47 7.86 -1.82
CA VAL A 70 -10.33 8.54 -2.81
C VAL A 70 -11.12 9.68 -2.18
N HIS A 71 -11.57 9.53 -0.92
CA HIS A 71 -12.30 10.56 -0.20
C HIS A 71 -11.38 11.63 0.43
N TYR A 72 -10.09 11.32 0.62
CA TYR A 72 -9.13 12.24 1.21
C TYR A 72 -8.54 13.22 0.19
N GLY A 73 -8.36 12.78 -1.06
CA GLY A 73 -7.93 13.62 -2.17
C GLY A 73 -9.09 14.00 -3.09
N HIS A 74 -9.58 15.23 -3.00
CA HIS A 74 -10.54 15.79 -3.97
C HIS A 74 -9.94 15.99 -5.38
N THR A 75 -8.76 15.44 -5.66
CA THR A 75 -8.03 15.58 -6.91
C THR A 75 -7.23 14.30 -7.15
N ASN A 76 -7.53 13.60 -8.26
CA ASN A 76 -6.64 12.64 -8.94
C ASN A 76 -6.45 11.20 -8.41
N VAL A 77 -7.44 10.57 -7.78
CA VAL A 77 -7.47 9.08 -7.75
C VAL A 77 -8.18 8.50 -9.00
N SER A 78 -9.09 9.28 -9.60
CA SER A 78 -9.91 8.82 -10.74
C SER A 78 -9.13 8.61 -12.04
N GLU A 79 -7.98 9.25 -12.25
CA GLU A 79 -7.10 8.97 -13.40
C GLU A 79 -6.28 7.70 -13.19
N PHE A 80 -5.89 7.37 -11.96
CA PHE A 80 -4.98 6.25 -11.68
C PHE A 80 -5.62 4.86 -11.87
N LEU A 81 -6.95 4.76 -11.69
CA LEU A 81 -7.69 3.49 -11.85
C LEU A 81 -8.22 3.28 -13.28
N LYS A 82 -8.18 4.30 -14.15
CA LYS A 82 -8.72 4.20 -15.52
C LYS A 82 -7.79 3.50 -16.52
N GLU A 83 -6.50 3.35 -16.23
CA GLU A 83 -5.52 2.70 -17.14
C GLU A 83 -5.41 1.17 -16.96
N ARG A 84 -6.33 0.52 -16.24
CA ARG A 84 -6.31 -0.93 -15.99
C ARG A 84 -7.46 -1.71 -16.63
N TYR A 85 -8.19 -1.12 -17.57
CA TYR A 85 -9.18 -1.82 -18.41
C TYR A 85 -9.00 -1.50 -19.89
#